data_AF-A0A7C2AYT5-F1
#
_entry.id   AF-A0A7C2AYT5-F1
#
_cell.length_a   1.000
_cell.length_b   1.000
_cell.length_c   1.000
_cell.angle_alpha   90.00
_cell.angle_beta   90.00
_cell.angle_gamma   90.00
#
_symmetry.space_group_name_H-M   'P 1'
#
loop_
_entity.id
_entity.type
_entity.pdbx_description
1 polymer ?
#
loop_
_entity_poly.entity_id
_entity_poly.type
_entity_poly.pdbx_seq_one_letter_code
_entity_poly.pdbx_strand_id
1 'polypeptide(L)' 'MVYKMHKRKLLRRFYQRGAVYFITTYTKNRYPFFKEDVFCEVLSYEVDILSRMKEFITHAYVIMPDHLHIL' A
#
# COMPACT_ATOMS: atom_id res chain seq x y z
N MET A 1 20.01 12.05 28.48
CA MET A 1 19.89 11.19 27.28
C MET A 1 18.92 11.86 26.31
N VAL A 2 19.42 12.54 25.28
CA VAL A 2 18.58 13.36 24.38
C VAL A 2 17.98 12.45 23.31
N TYR A 3 16.65 12.32 23.31
CA TYR A 3 15.92 11.62 22.26
C TYR A 3 16.03 12.43 20.96
N LYS A 4 16.92 12.01 20.04
CA LYS A 4 17.05 12.61 18.71
C LYS A 4 15.85 12.19 17.86
N MET A 5 14.77 12.96 17.90
CA MET A 5 13.65 12.82 16.97
C MET A 5 14.15 13.14 15.55
N HIS A 6 14.42 12.11 14.75
CA HIS A 6 14.71 12.27 13.33
C HIS A 6 13.47 12.88 12.66
N LYS A 7 13.50 14.19 12.38
CA LYS A 7 12.52 14.83 11.48
C LYS A 7 12.63 14.10 10.13
N ARG A 8 11.69 13.20 9.84
CA ARG A 8 11.50 12.66 8.49
C ARG A 8 11.34 13.86 7.58
N LYS A 9 12.32 14.11 6.71
CA LYS A 9 12.20 15.10 5.65
C LYS A 9 10.99 14.66 4.83
N LEU A 10 9.89 15.41 4.92
CA LEU A 10 8.72 15.20 4.08
C LEU A 10 9.18 15.43 2.65
N LEU A 11 9.61 14.37 1.97
CA LEU A 11 9.86 14.40 0.55
C LEU A 11 8.54 14.80 -0.10
N ARG A 12 8.54 15.95 -0.79
CA ARG A 12 7.37 16.42 -1.53
C ARG A 12 6.98 15.31 -2.50
N ARG A 13 5.73 14.83 -2.45
CA ARG A 13 5.22 13.84 -3.41
C ARG A 13 5.38 14.43 -4.81
N PHE A 14 6.14 13.74 -5.65
CA PHE A 14 6.35 14.12 -7.05
C PHE A 14 5.20 13.53 -7.88
N TYR A 15 4.40 14.41 -8.46
CA TYR A 15 3.28 14.02 -9.32
C TYR A 15 3.69 14.19 -10.77
N GLN A 16 3.76 13.08 -11.50
CA GLN A 16 4.09 13.05 -12.92
C GLN A 16 3.03 12.22 -13.64
N ARG A 17 2.44 12.80 -14.69
CA ARG A 17 1.44 12.10 -15.48
C ARG A 17 2.06 10.84 -16.10
N GLY A 18 1.40 9.70 -15.92
CA GLY A 18 1.86 8.40 -16.41
C GLY A 18 3.00 7.76 -15.61
N ALA A 19 3.39 8.33 -14.48
CA ALA A 19 4.36 7.68 -13.60
C ALA A 19 3.77 6.47 -12.87
N VAL A 20 4.60 5.46 -12.65
CA VAL A 20 4.28 4.28 -11.83
C VAL A 20 4.75 4.53 -10.40
N TYR A 21 3.92 4.21 -9.42
CA TYR A 21 4.19 4.47 -8.01
C TYR A 21 4.23 3.17 -7.23
N PHE A 22 5.37 2.89 -6.58
CA PHE A 22 5.44 1.81 -5.60
C PHE A 22 4.89 2.29 -4.26
N ILE A 23 3.80 1.66 -3.80
CA ILE A 23 3.11 1.99 -2.55
C ILE A 23 3.21 0.80 -1.60
N THR A 24 3.60 1.09 -0.36
CA THR A 24 3.52 0.14 0.76
C THR A 24 2.53 0.66 1.79
N THR A 25 1.55 -0.15 2.18
CA THR A 25 0.63 0.17 3.27
C THR A 25 0.60 -0.98 4.28
N TYR A 26 0.62 -0.62 5.57
CA TYR A 26 0.62 -1.58 6.68
C TYR A 26 -0.75 -1.59 7.34
N THR A 27 -1.13 -2.74 7.88
CA THR A 27 -2.28 -2.85 8.78
C THR A 27 -2.02 -2.08 10.07
N LYS A 28 -3.11 -1.72 10.77
CA LYS A 28 -3.00 -1.05 12.06
C LYS A 28 -2.20 -1.92 13.04
N ASN A 29 -1.18 -1.33 13.67
CA ASN A 29 -0.26 -2.00 14.58
C ASN A 29 0.42 -3.25 13.99
N ARG A 30 0.50 -3.38 12.66
CA ARG A 30 1.03 -4.57 11.98
C ARG A 30 0.31 -5.86 12.37
N TYR A 31 -0.99 -5.78 12.64
CA TYR A 31 -1.79 -6.98 12.89
C TYR A 31 -1.89 -7.83 11.60
N PRO A 32 -1.58 -9.13 11.64
CA PRO A 32 -1.39 -9.94 10.45
C PRO A 32 -2.72 -10.47 9.88
N PHE A 33 -3.65 -9.58 9.52
CA PHE A 33 -4.97 -9.94 8.96
C PHE A 33 -4.88 -10.80 7.70
N PHE A 34 -3.79 -10.74 6.94
CA PHE A 34 -3.69 -11.47 5.67
C PHE A 34 -3.07 -12.87 5.85
N LYS A 35 -3.11 -13.41 7.08
CA LYS A 35 -2.89 -14.85 7.30
C LYS A 35 -4.14 -15.66 6.98
N GLU A 36 -5.31 -15.04 7.07
CA GLU A 36 -6.58 -15.67 6.70
C GLU A 36 -6.90 -15.35 5.24
N ASP A 37 -7.04 -16.39 4.42
CA ASP A 37 -7.20 -16.26 2.96
C ASP A 37 -8.40 -15.39 2.57
N VAL A 38 -9.49 -15.43 3.35
CA VAL A 38 -10.69 -14.59 3.12
C VAL A 38 -10.37 -13.10 3.09
N PHE A 39 -9.42 -12.62 3.92
CA PHE A 39 -9.04 -11.22 3.92
C PHE A 39 -8.15 -10.86 2.73
N CYS A 40 -7.35 -11.81 2.24
CA CYS A 40 -6.59 -11.67 1.00
C CYS A 40 -7.52 -11.58 -0.21
N GLU A 41 -8.55 -12.41 -0.27
CA GLU A 41 -9.56 -12.42 -1.34
C GLU A 41 -10.33 -11.11 -1.40
N VAL A 42 -10.81 -10.62 -0.25
CA VAL A 42 -11.52 -9.34 -0.15
C VAL A 42 -10.62 -8.20 -0.64
N LEU A 43 -9.37 -8.12 -0.18
CA LEU A 43 -8.46 -7.07 -0.62
C LEU A 43 -8.14 -7.16 -2.12
N SER A 44 -7.97 -8.37 -2.66
CA SER A 44 -7.70 -8.59 -4.08
C SER A 44 -8.87 -8.13 -4.97
N TYR A 45 -10.10 -8.43 -4.54
CA TYR A 45 -11.32 -7.98 -5.21
C TYR A 45 -11.46 -6.45 -5.19
N GLU A 46 -11.19 -5.82 -4.04
CA GLU A 46 -11.21 -4.36 -3.90
C GLU A 46 -10.16 -3.68 -4.79
N VAL A 47 -8.95 -4.23 -4.89
CA VAL A 47 -7.90 -3.70 -5.78
C VAL A 47 -8.37 -3.71 -7.25
N ASP A 48 -8.96 -4.82 -7.72
CA ASP A 48 -9.48 -4.91 -9.10
C ASP A 48 -10.60 -3.90 -9.35
N ILE A 49 -11.60 -3.81 -8.46
CA ILE A 49 -12.72 -2.87 -8.62
C ILE A 49 -12.25 -1.43 -8.58
N LEU A 50 -11.39 -1.08 -7.62
CA LEU A 50 -10.93 0.29 -7.46
C LEU A 50 -10.06 0.72 -8.64
N SER A 51 -9.25 -0.17 -9.22
CA SER A 51 -8.48 0.12 -10.43
C SER A 51 -9.39 0.57 -11.58
N ARG A 52 -10.53 -0.11 -11.76
CA ARG A 52 -11.54 0.21 -12.78
C ARG A 52 -12.32 1.49 -12.45
N MET A 53 -12.78 1.63 -11.21
CA MET A 53 -13.61 2.77 -10.78
C MET A 53 -12.85 4.09 -10.69
N LYS A 54 -11.54 4.03 -10.43
CA LYS A 54 -10.68 5.21 -10.25
C LYS A 54 -9.73 5.43 -11.44
N GLU A 55 -9.87 4.63 -12.50
CA GLU A 55 -9.13 4.77 -13.74
C GLU A 55 -7.59 4.77 -13.54
N PHE A 56 -7.09 3.92 -12.65
CA PHE A 56 -5.66 3.66 -12.51
C PHE A 56 -5.32 2.23 -12.91
N ILE A 57 -4.08 2.04 -13.36
CA ILE A 57 -3.57 0.72 -13.74
C ILE A 57 -2.85 0.13 -12.54
N THR A 58 -3.26 -1.07 -12.13
CA THR A 58 -2.47 -1.89 -11.19
C THR A 58 -1.56 -2.79 -12.00
N HIS A 59 -0.26 -2.51 -11.97
CA HIS A 59 0.75 -3.29 -12.68
C HIS A 59 1.05 -4.61 -11.97
N ALA A 60 1.16 -4.56 -10.64
CA ALA A 60 1.39 -5.73 -9.81
C ALA A 60 1.07 -5.41 -8.35
N TYR A 61 0.73 -6.43 -7.57
CA TYR A 61 0.67 -6.31 -6.12
C TYR A 61 1.02 -7.63 -5.44
N VAL A 62 1.43 -7.54 -4.18
CA VAL A 62 1.61 -8.69 -3.29
C VAL A 62 1.03 -8.36 -1.92
N ILE A 63 0.20 -9.27 -1.42
CA ILE A 63 -0.37 -9.22 -0.08
C ILE A 63 0.54 -10.04 0.83
N MET A 64 1.15 -9.36 1.78
CA MET A 64 1.95 -9.95 2.86
C MET A 64 1.07 -10.03 4.12
N PRO A 65 1.40 -10.86 5.12
CA PRO A 65 0.54 -11.08 6.28
C PRO A 65 0.00 -9.82 6.96
N ASP A 66 0.78 -8.74 7.04
CA ASP A 66 0.42 -7.48 7.72
C ASP A 66 0.54 -6.24 6.82
N HIS A 67 0.75 -6.39 5.51
CA HIS A 67 0.91 -5.25 4.60
C HIS A 67 0.68 -5.60 3.13
N LEU A 68 0.46 -4.56 2.31
CA LEU A 68 0.32 -4.64 0.86
C LEU A 68 1.44 -3.84 0.21
N HIS A 69 2.06 -4.43 -0.80
CA HIS A 69 2.87 -3.73 -1.80
C HIS A 69 2.11 -3.68 -3.12
N ILE A 70 2.01 -2.50 -3.75
CA ILE A 70 1.29 -2.31 -5.02
C ILE A 70 2.05 -1.33 -5.94
N LEU A 71 1.99 -1.62 -7.25
CA LEU A 71 2.57 -0.87 -8.36
C LEU A 71 1.47 -0.47 -9.35
#